data_AF-A0A6L4A508-F1
#
_entry.id   AF-A0A6L4A508-F1
#
_cell.length_a   1.000
_cell.length_b   1.000
_cell.length_c   1.000
_cell.angle_alpha   90.00
_cell.angle_beta   90.00
_cell.angle_gamma   90.00
#
_symmetry.space_group_name_H-M   'P 1'
#
loop_
_entity.id
_entity.type
_entity.pdbx_description
1 polymer ?
#
loop_
_entity_poly.entity_id
_entity_poly.type
_entity_poly.pdbx_seq_one_letter_code
_entity_poly.pdbx_strand_id
1 'polypeptide(L)' 'MKRSKQNVDEFMQRLDHPFKAEIEAIREILLGVSPCVTEQIKWNAPSFRYRDTIATFNLHAQDYV' A
#
# COMPACT_ATOMS: atom_id res chain seq x y z
N MET A 1 -9.69 -22.82 8.30
CA MET A 1 -9.66 -22.09 7.02
C MET A 1 -8.93 -20.76 7.25
N LYS A 2 -7.61 -20.70 7.06
CA LYS A 2 -6.85 -19.45 7.24
C LYS A 2 -7.11 -18.58 6.00
N ARG A 3 -7.93 -17.53 6.13
CA ARG A 3 -7.91 -16.42 5.17
C ARG A 3 -6.52 -15.81 5.32
N SER A 4 -5.61 -16.09 4.39
CA SER A 4 -4.29 -15.50 4.38
C SER A 4 -4.46 -13.98 4.30
N LYS A 5 -4.08 -13.27 5.36
CA LYS A 5 -3.75 -11.85 5.24
C LYS A 5 -2.67 -11.77 4.17
N GLN A 6 -2.98 -11.19 3.01
CA GLN A 6 -1.94 -10.88 2.04
C GLN A 6 -0.98 -9.89 2.71
N ASN A 7 0.29 -10.27 2.77
CA ASN A 7 1.32 -9.41 3.33
C ASN A 7 1.61 -8.29 2.32
N VAL A 8 1.57 -7.03 2.78
CA VAL A 8 1.88 -5.88 1.93
C VAL A 8 3.34 -5.92 1.47
N ASP A 9 4.26 -6.46 2.27
CA ASP A 9 5.66 -6.63 1.88
C ASP A 9 5.82 -7.59 0.70
N GLU A 10 5.14 -8.73 0.72
CA GLU A 10 5.14 -9.69 -0.40
C GLU A 10 4.52 -9.08 -1.66
N PHE A 11 3.47 -8.26 -1.50
CA PHE A 11 2.88 -7.50 -2.58
C PHE A 11 3.89 -6.52 -3.19
N MET A 12 4.56 -5.71 -2.36
CA MET A 12 5.54 -4.72 -2.81
C MET A 12 6.77 -5.37 -3.47
N GLN A 13 7.24 -6.52 -2.97
CA GLN A 13 8.32 -7.27 -3.61
C GLN A 13 7.97 -7.65 -5.06
N ARG A 14 6.73 -8.10 -5.29
CA ARG A 14 6.24 -8.55 -6.60
C ARG A 14 5.67 -7.44 -7.49
N LEU A 15 5.50 -6.23 -6.94
CA LEU A 15 4.95 -5.11 -7.67
C LEU A 15 5.90 -4.72 -8.80
N ASP A 16 5.38 -4.79 -10.02
CA ASP A 16 6.02 -4.34 -11.25
C ASP A 16 5.27 -3.08 -11.72
N HIS A 17 5.82 -1.91 -11.42
CA HIS A 17 5.20 -0.62 -11.68
C HIS A 17 6.28 0.43 -11.98
N PRO A 18 6.09 1.32 -12.98
CA PRO A 18 7.09 2.33 -13.33
C PRO A 18 7.45 3.24 -12.15
N PHE A 19 6.48 3.54 -11.29
CA PHE A 19 6.65 4.40 -10.11
C PHE A 19 6.87 3.62 -8.79
N LYS A 20 7.50 2.44 -8.85
CA LYS A 20 7.66 1.59 -7.66
C LYS A 20 8.41 2.31 -6.53
N ALA A 21 9.47 3.04 -6.85
CA ALA A 21 10.29 3.75 -5.86
C ALA A 21 9.47 4.83 -5.13
N GLU A 22 8.62 5.56 -5.87
CA GLU A 22 7.74 6.58 -5.32
C GLU A 22 6.64 5.96 -4.45
N ILE A 23 6.07 4.83 -4.86
CA ILE A 23 5.09 4.09 -4.06
C ILE A 23 5.70 3.63 -2.74
N GLU A 24 6.93 3.12 -2.75
CA GLU A 24 7.67 2.74 -1.55
C GLU A 24 7.93 3.95 -0.63
N ALA A 25 8.40 5.06 -1.19
CA ALA A 25 8.65 6.29 -0.42
C ALA A 25 7.35 6.82 0.23
N ILE A 26 6.24 6.86 -0.51
CA ILE A 26 4.94 7.30 0.04
C ILE A 26 4.45 6.33 1.12
N ARG A 27 4.62 5.02 0.93
CA ARG A 27 4.28 4.00 1.93
C ARG A 27 5.05 4.24 3.23
N GLU A 28 6.37 4.47 3.15
CA GLU A 28 7.21 4.76 4.31
C GLU A 28 6.75 6.03 5.04
N ILE A 29 6.45 7.10 4.30
CA ILE A 29 5.93 8.34 4.88
C ILE A 29 4.62 8.08 5.63
N LEU A 30 3.66 7.38 5.01
CA LEU A 30 2.35 7.10 5.62
C LEU A 30 2.47 6.26 6.89
N LEU A 31 3.33 5.24 6.90
CA LEU A 31 3.58 4.41 8.08
C LEU A 31 4.39 5.15 9.16
N GLY A 32 5.26 6.07 8.76
CA GLY A 32 6.08 6.88 9.66
C GLY A 32 5.31 7.97 10.42
N VAL A 33 4.11 8.35 9.97
CA VAL A 33 3.29 9.38 10.63
C VAL A 33 2.92 9.01 12.06
N SER A 34 2.58 7.74 12.32
CA SER A 34 2.19 7.27 13.65
C SER A 34 2.26 5.74 13.72
N PRO A 35 2.71 5.16 14.84
CA PRO A 35 2.73 3.70 15.03
C PRO A 35 1.33 3.06 15.01
N CYS A 36 0.27 3.86 15.07
CA CYS A 36 -1.10 3.39 14.97
C CYS A 36 -1.61 3.30 13.52
N VAL A 37 -0.86 3.81 12.52
CA VAL A 37 -1.19 3.61 11.11
C VAL A 37 -0.87 2.17 10.75
N THR A 38 -1.82 1.52 10.10
CA THR A 38 -1.70 0.14 9.63
C THR A 38 -2.04 0.09 8.16
N GLU A 39 -1.66 -1.00 7.51
CA GLU A 39 -1.91 -1.24 6.11
C GLU A 39 -2.43 -2.65 5.86
N GLN A 40 -3.12 -2.81 4.74
CA GLN A 40 -3.66 -4.07 4.26
C GLN A 40 -3.81 -4.01 2.74
N ILE A 41 -3.95 -5.17 2.09
CA ILE A 41 -4.30 -5.20 0.66
C ILE A 41 -5.81 -5.12 0.49
N LYS A 42 -6.26 -4.17 -0.34
CA LYS A 42 -7.64 -4.06 -0.85
C LYS A 42 -7.58 -3.81 -2.35
N TRP A 43 -8.43 -4.50 -3.11
CA TRP A 43 -8.49 -4.35 -4.58
C TRP A 43 -7.12 -4.49 -5.26
N ASN A 44 -6.27 -5.39 -4.76
CA ASN A 44 -4.90 -5.58 -5.25
C ASN A 44 -4.00 -4.32 -5.13
N ALA A 45 -4.23 -3.50 -4.11
CA ALA A 45 -3.38 -2.35 -3.78
C ALA A 45 -3.24 -2.17 -2.26
N PRO A 46 -2.13 -1.59 -1.78
CA PRO A 46 -1.99 -1.21 -0.39
C PRO A 46 -2.99 -0.12 0.00
N SER A 47 -3.68 -0.35 1.12
CA SER A 47 -4.69 0.52 1.71
C SER A 47 -4.34 0.77 3.18
N PHE A 48 -4.32 2.04 3.57
CA PHE A 48 -3.87 2.52 4.87
C PHE A 48 -5.04 2.90 5.75
N ARG A 49 -4.91 2.62 7.04
CA ARG A 49 -5.93 2.86 8.07
C ARG A 49 -5.28 3.36 9.35
N TYR A 50 -5.93 4.32 9.99
CA TYR A 50 -5.69 4.67 11.39
C TYR A 50 -6.91 4.30 12.25
N ARG A 51 -7.96 5.12 12.23
CA ARG A 51 -9.29 4.77 12.74
C ARG A 51 -10.15 4.19 11.62
N ASP A 52 -10.23 4.95 10.53
CA ASP A 52 -10.83 4.55 9.26
C ASP A 52 -9.80 4.48 8.15
N THR A 53 -10.24 4.01 6.98
CA THR A 53 -9.41 4.02 5.77
C THR A 53 -9.09 5.47 5.43
N ILE A 54 -7.80 5.79 5.35
CA ILE A 54 -7.32 7.15 5.06
C ILE A 54 -6.82 7.29 3.63
N ALA A 55 -6.25 6.23 3.05
CA ALA A 55 -5.72 6.24 1.69
C ALA A 55 -5.67 4.82 1.11
N THR A 56 -5.72 4.72 -0.21
CA THR A 56 -5.44 3.49 -0.96
C THR A 56 -4.72 3.89 -2.24
N PHE A 57 -3.66 3.18 -2.61
CA PHE A 57 -2.98 3.47 -3.86
C PHE A 57 -3.86 3.14 -5.07
N ASN A 58 -3.78 3.99 -6.11
CA ASN A 58 -4.27 3.65 -7.44
C ASN A 58 -3.09 3.20 -8.30
N LEU A 59 -2.92 1.88 -8.44
CA LEU A 59 -1.81 1.27 -9.18
C LEU A 59 -2.14 1.00 -10.65
N HIS A 60 -3.31 1.46 -11.13
CA HIS A 60 -3.66 1.37 -12.55
C HIS A 60 -3.09 2.52 -13.38
N ALA A 61 -2.75 3.64 -12.74
CA ALA A 61 -2.16 4.79 -13.40
C ALA A 61 -0.66 4.53 -13.64
N GLN A 62 -0.29 4.32 -14.90
CA GLN A 62 1.09 4.09 -15.31
C GLN A 62 1.78 5.38 -15.82
N ASP A 63 1.05 6.48 -15.88
CA ASP A 63 1.52 7.80 -16.32
C ASP A 63 0.87 8.91 -15.48
N TYR A 64 1.41 10.12 -15.56
CA TYR A 64 0.85 11.30 -14.90
C TYR A 64 -0.29 11.91 -15.71
N VAL A 65 -1.18 12.66 -15.05
CA VAL A 65 -2.31 13.39 -15.67
C VAL A 65 -2.01 14.88 -15.71
#